data_AF-A0A2A9NMG9-F1
#
_entry.id   AF-A0A2A9NMG9-F1
#
_cell.length_a   1.000
_cell.length_b   1.000
_cell.length_c   1.000
_cell.angle_alpha   90.00
_cell.angle_beta   90.00
_cell.angle_gamma   90.00
#
_symmetry.space_group_name_H-M   'P 1'
#
loop_
_entity.id
_entity.type
_entity.pdbx_description
1 polymer ?
#
loop_
_entity_poly.entity_id
_entity_poly.type
_entity_poly.pdbx_seq_one_letter_code
_entity_poly.pdbx_strand_id
1 'polypeptide(L)' 'IEIEKGLLAPYKELPREIIQYIFILSTNTLVHIPPKPNDVPVVLSHVCTAWRRLALATPELWNHIRI' A
#
# COMPACT_ATOMS: atom_id res chain seq x y z
N ILE A 1 6.24 9.76 -32.67
CA ILE A 1 6.63 10.22 -31.32
C ILE A 1 6.19 9.12 -30.38
N GLU A 2 7.11 8.19 -30.12
CA GLU A 2 6.92 7.02 -29.26
C GLU A 2 6.81 7.55 -27.82
N ILE A 3 5.59 7.70 -27.30
CA ILE A 3 5.43 8.04 -25.89
C ILE A 3 5.79 6.77 -25.12
N GLU A 4 6.98 6.78 -24.52
CA GLU A 4 7.52 5.74 -23.65
C GLU A 4 6.41 5.21 -22.73
N LYS A 5 6.05 3.94 -22.94
CA LYS A 5 5.03 3.22 -22.16
C LYS A 5 5.34 3.17 -20.65
N GLY A 6 6.49 3.67 -20.21
CA GLY A 6 6.93 3.78 -18.82
C GLY A 6 6.33 4.93 -18.00
N LEU A 7 5.55 5.85 -18.59
CA LEU A 7 4.97 6.97 -17.82
C LEU A 7 3.68 6.65 -17.03
N LEU A 8 3.09 5.45 -17.19
CA LEU A 8 1.72 5.14 -16.70
C LEU A 8 1.62 4.64 -15.24
N ALA A 9 2.67 4.89 -14.45
CA ALA A 9 2.92 4.44 -13.07
C ALA A 9 3.77 3.16 -12.98
N PRO A 10 5.09 3.28 -12.68
CA PRO A 10 6.05 2.17 -12.64
C PRO A 10 5.67 0.98 -11.77
N TYR A 11 4.84 1.18 -10.74
CA TYR A 11 4.39 0.08 -9.87
C TYR A 11 3.60 -1.00 -10.62
N LYS A 12 3.02 -0.70 -11.79
CA LYS A 12 2.23 -1.65 -12.57
C LYS A 12 3.07 -2.77 -13.19
N GLU A 13 4.38 -2.56 -13.33
CA GLU A 13 5.33 -3.55 -13.84
C GLU A 13 5.75 -4.56 -12.76
N LEU A 14 5.40 -4.32 -11.50
CA LEU A 14 5.76 -5.20 -10.39
C LEU A 14 4.68 -6.28 -10.16
N PRO A 15 5.08 -7.53 -9.86
CA PRO A 15 4.16 -8.54 -9.34
C PRO A 15 3.47 -8.07 -8.06
N ARG A 16 2.26 -8.58 -7.81
CA ARG A 16 1.44 -8.15 -6.66
C ARG A 16 2.14 -8.41 -5.34
N GLU A 17 2.80 -9.55 -5.25
CA GLU A 17 3.54 -10.03 -4.08
C GLU A 17 4.67 -9.06 -3.72
N ILE A 18 5.34 -8.49 -4.73
CA ILE A 18 6.41 -7.49 -4.53
C ILE A 18 5.83 -6.18 -3.99
N ILE A 19 4.68 -5.73 -4.51
CA ILE A 19 4.01 -4.53 -4.00
C ILE A 19 3.56 -4.74 -2.55
N GLN A 20 2.98 -5.90 -2.23
CA GLN A 20 2.57 -6.25 -0.87
C GLN A 20 3.77 -6.33 0.08
N TYR A 21 4.89 -6.90 -0.37
CA TYR A 21 6.13 -6.92 0.40
C TYR A 21 6.63 -5.50 0.69
N ILE A 22 6.60 -4.60 -0.30
CA ILE A 22 6.94 -3.18 -0.10
C ILE A 22 6.00 -2.52 0.92
N PHE A 23 4.69 -2.82 0.88
CA PHE A 23 3.74 -2.30 1.87
C PHE A 23 4.09 -2.77 3.29
N ILE A 24 4.42 -4.05 3.47
CA ILE A 24 4.85 -4.60 4.75
C ILE A 24 6.14 -3.90 5.23
N LEU A 25 7.11 -3.66 4.36
CA LEU A 25 8.33 -2.93 4.74
C LEU A 25 8.08 -1.49 5.19
N SER A 26 6.92 -0.92 4.85
CA SER A 26 6.53 0.43 5.30
C SER A 26 5.83 0.47 6.67
N THR A 27 5.52 -0.67 7.29
CA THR A 27 4.88 -0.74 8.62
C THR A 27 5.87 -0.46 9.75
N ASN A 28 6.33 0.77 9.87
CA ASN A 28 7.21 1.19 10.97
C ASN A 28 6.46 1.81 12.15
N THR A 29 5.15 1.96 12.06
CA THR A 29 4.32 2.63 13.07
C THR A 29 3.09 1.79 13.43
N LEU A 30 2.66 1.90 14.68
CA LEU A 30 1.42 1.29 15.12
C LEU A 30 0.22 1.94 14.43
N VAL A 31 -0.76 1.12 14.04
CA VAL A 31 -2.06 1.54 13.50
C VAL A 31 -2.99 1.88 14.65
N HIS A 32 -3.70 3.02 14.57
CA HIS A 32 -4.63 3.43 15.61
C HIS A 32 -5.94 2.65 15.53
N ILE A 33 -6.66 2.56 16.66
CA ILE A 33 -8.06 2.18 16.70
C ILE A 33 -8.89 3.36 17.28
N PRO A 34 -9.77 4.01 16.48
CA PRO A 34 -9.99 3.78 15.05
C PRO A 34 -8.80 4.24 14.19
N PRO A 35 -8.62 3.67 12.98
CA PRO A 35 -7.53 4.06 12.08
C PRO A 35 -7.58 5.56 11.75
N LYS A 36 -6.43 6.21 11.80
CA LYS A 36 -6.28 7.63 11.45
C LYS A 36 -5.88 7.79 9.99
N PRO A 37 -6.18 8.94 9.35
CA PRO A 37 -5.82 9.19 7.95
C PRO A 37 -4.32 9.09 7.65
N ASN A 38 -3.46 9.27 8.66
CA ASN A 38 -2.01 9.20 8.54
C ASN A 38 -1.42 7.82 8.90
N ASP A 39 -2.24 6.85 9.29
CA ASP A 39 -1.77 5.48 9.47
C ASP A 39 -1.35 4.91 8.11
N VAL A 40 -0.16 4.32 8.05
CA VAL A 40 0.41 3.74 6.82
C VAL A 40 -0.59 2.89 6.02
N PRO A 41 -1.29 1.89 6.61
CA PRO A 41 -2.30 1.13 5.89
C PRO A 41 -3.38 1.98 5.23
N VAL A 42 -3.83 3.03 5.93
CA VAL A 42 -4.85 3.96 5.44
C VAL A 42 -4.29 4.74 4.26
N VAL A 43 -3.12 5.37 4.43
CA VAL A 43 -2.45 6.12 3.35
C VAL A 43 -2.29 5.27 2.09
N LEU A 44 -1.76 4.05 2.22
CA LEU A 44 -1.55 3.13 1.09
C LEU A 44 -2.88 2.75 0.41
N SER A 45 -3.94 2.54 1.19
CA SER A 45 -5.27 2.18 0.65
C SER A 45 -5.98 3.33 -0.09
N HIS A 46 -5.47 4.56 0.00
CA HIS A 46 -6.05 5.76 -0.59
C HIS A 46 -5.29 6.30 -1.82
N VAL A 47 -4.18 5.66 -2.23
CA VAL A 47 -3.42 6.06 -3.43
C VAL A 47 -4.21 5.81 -4.73
N CYS A 48 -4.70 4.59 -4.93
CA CYS A 48 -5.54 4.23 -6.07
C CYS A 48 -6.38 2.96 -5.75
N THR A 49 -7.30 2.60 -6.64
CA THR A 49 -8.15 1.41 -6.45
C THR A 49 -7.37 0.10 -6.42
N ALA A 50 -6.27 -0.01 -7.17
CA ALA A 50 -5.42 -1.20 -7.16
C ALA A 50 -4.68 -1.35 -5.83
N TRP A 51 -4.09 -0.26 -5.32
CA TRP A 51 -3.40 -0.25 -4.03
C TRP A 51 -4.35 -0.52 -2.87
N ARG A 52 -5.57 0.02 -2.92
CA ARG A 52 -6.63 -0.31 -1.95
C ARG A 52 -6.86 -1.81 -1.84
N ARG A 53 -7.00 -2.50 -2.97
CA ARG A 53 -7.21 -3.95 -2.99
C ARG A 53 -6.03 -4.70 -2.38
N LEU A 54 -4.80 -4.30 -2.72
CA LEU A 54 -3.59 -4.92 -2.17
C LEU A 54 -3.44 -4.66 -0.66
N ALA A 55 -3.66 -3.43 -0.21
CA ALA A 55 -3.57 -3.06 1.20
C ALA A 55 -4.59 -3.81 2.07
N LEU A 56 -5.83 -3.96 1.59
CA LEU A 56 -6.86 -4.74 2.29
C LEU A 56 -6.62 -6.26 2.23
N ALA A 57 -5.95 -6.75 1.19
CA ALA A 57 -5.58 -8.16 1.03
C ALA A 57 -4.26 -8.55 1.71
N THR A 58 -3.64 -7.64 2.47
CA THR A 58 -2.36 -7.87 3.17
C THR A 58 -2.58 -7.69 4.68
N PRO A 59 -3.03 -8.74 5.41
CA PRO A 59 -3.34 -8.64 6.84
C PRO A 59 -2.16 -8.19 7.71
N GLU A 60 -0.93 -8.49 7.31
CA GLU A 60 0.31 -8.09 7.97
C GLU A 60 0.44 -6.56 8.06
N LEU A 61 -0.18 -5.83 7.13
CA LEU A 61 -0.22 -4.37 7.14
C LEU A 61 -1.05 -3.80 8.31
N TRP A 62 -1.93 -4.61 8.90
CA TRP A 62 -2.90 -4.21 9.93
C TRP A 62 -2.66 -4.88 11.28
N ASN A 63 -1.59 -5.66 11.44
CA ASN A 63 -1.36 -6.47 12.65
C ASN A 63 -0.70 -5.70 13.81
N HIS A 64 -0.12 -4.53 13.55
CA HIS A 64 0.66 -3.79 14.53
C HIS A 64 -0.17 -2.64 15.09
N ILE A 65 -0.96 -2.93 16.12
CA ILE A 65 -2.06 -2.08 16.59
C ILE A 65 -1.71 -1.33 17.87
N ARG A 66 -2.15 -0.06 17.96
CA ARG A 66 -2.19 0.75 19.19
C ARG A 66 -3.65 1.00 19.59
N ILE A 67 -3.98 0.59 20.81
CA ILE A 67 -5.26 0.86 21.48
C ILE A 67 -5.22 2.27 22.10
#